data_AF-A0AAJ0X9Q8-F1
#
_entry.id   AF-A0AAJ0X9Q8-F1
#
_cell.length_a   1.000
_cell.length_b   1.000
_cell.length_c   1.000
_cell.angle_alpha   90.00
_cell.angle_beta   90.00
_cell.angle_gamma   90.00
#
_symmetry.space_group_name_H-M   'P 1'
#
loop_
_entity.id
_entity.type
_entity.pdbx_description
1 polymer ?
#
loop_
_entity_poly.entity_id
_entity_poly.type
_entity_poly.pdbx_seq_one_letter_code
_entity_poly.pdbx_strand_id
1 'polypeptide(L)'
;MIRKTQRFTTSLLPVDAGRRGDCNRCGECCKLPFPCPFLRYDHQGLSSCAVYYARPPSCRKYPRTASENITPATCGYYFVDVSDIRRATPATEQAGG
;
A
#
# COMPACT_ATOMS: atom_id res chain seq x y z
N MET A 1 22.69 -0.26 -7.27
CA MET A 1 22.30 -1.65 -6.94
C MET A 1 21.64 -1.84 -5.56
N ILE A 2 21.67 -0.84 -4.66
CA ILE A 2 21.16 -0.92 -3.27
C ILE A 2 19.62 -0.99 -3.15
N ARG A 3 18.86 -0.45 -4.12
CA ARG A 3 17.38 -0.32 -4.02
C ARG A 3 16.57 -1.60 -4.25
N LYS A 4 17.12 -2.62 -4.92
CA LYS A 4 16.38 -3.85 -5.31
C LYS A 4 16.28 -4.84 -4.14
N THR A 5 17.41 -5.12 -3.49
CA THR A 5 17.47 -5.96 -2.28
C THR A 5 16.76 -5.31 -1.10
N GLN A 6 16.88 -3.99 -0.95
CA GLN A 6 16.18 -3.23 0.09
C GLN A 6 14.66 -3.40 0.01
N ARG A 7 14.04 -3.36 -1.18
CA ARG A 7 12.59 -3.58 -1.33
C ARG A 7 12.14 -4.98 -0.96
N PHE A 8 12.96 -5.98 -1.23
CA PHE A 8 12.65 -7.36 -0.87
C PHE A 8 12.70 -7.54 0.65
N THR A 9 13.75 -7.04 1.30
CA THR A 9 13.91 -7.17 2.76
C THR A 9 12.93 -6.29 3.54
N THR A 10 12.66 -5.06 3.09
CA THR A 10 11.69 -4.17 3.75
C THR A 10 10.24 -4.63 3.59
N SER A 11 9.94 -5.54 2.66
CA SER A 11 8.60 -6.13 2.53
C SER A 11 8.16 -6.95 3.75
N LEU A 12 9.10 -7.31 4.64
CA LEU A 12 8.78 -7.97 5.91
C LEU A 12 8.51 -6.98 7.04
N LEU A 13 8.95 -5.73 6.92
CA LEU A 13 8.72 -4.67 7.92
C LEU A 13 7.23 -4.28 8.02
N PRO A 14 6.83 -3.65 9.14
CA PRO A 14 5.48 -3.10 9.29
C PRO A 14 5.21 -1.97 8.30
N VAL A 15 3.94 -1.85 7.94
CA VAL A 15 3.37 -0.72 7.19
C VAL A 15 3.31 0.49 8.11
N ASP A 16 3.55 1.67 7.54
CA ASP A 16 3.46 2.94 8.23
C ASP A 16 2.08 3.13 8.88
N ALA A 17 2.06 3.52 10.16
CA ALA A 17 0.83 3.74 10.92
C ALA A 17 -0.01 4.90 10.37
N GLY A 18 0.61 5.83 9.63
CA GLY A 18 -0.06 6.93 8.94
C GLY A 18 -0.64 6.55 7.57
N ARG A 19 -0.47 5.31 7.09
CA ARG A 19 -1.00 4.89 5.78
C ARG A 19 -2.53 4.81 5.80
N ARG A 20 -3.18 5.38 4.80
CA ARG A 20 -4.63 5.38 4.61
C ARG A 20 -4.98 5.07 3.15
N GLY A 21 -6.27 4.83 2.91
CA GLY A 21 -6.79 4.41 1.61
C GLY A 21 -6.56 2.93 1.34
N ASP A 22 -6.88 2.54 0.10
CA ASP A 22 -6.90 1.15 -0.37
C ASP A 22 -6.35 1.03 -1.80
N CYS A 23 -6.13 -0.21 -2.24
CA CYS A 23 -5.79 -0.47 -3.64
C CYS A 23 -6.97 -0.07 -4.55
N ASN A 24 -6.83 1.03 -5.28
CA ASN A 24 -7.80 1.52 -6.26
C ASN A 24 -7.69 0.87 -7.65
N ARG A 25 -6.95 -0.26 -7.75
CA ARG A 25 -6.79 -1.02 -9.00
C ARG A 25 -6.17 -0.22 -10.16
N CYS A 26 -5.32 0.78 -9.89
CA CYS A 26 -4.61 1.54 -10.94
C CYS A 26 -3.60 0.71 -11.76
N GLY A 27 -3.07 -0.39 -11.21
CA GLY A 27 -2.16 -1.32 -11.91
C GLY A 27 -0.71 -0.86 -12.03
N GLU A 28 -0.38 0.39 -11.69
CA GLU A 28 0.98 0.92 -11.83
C GLU A 28 1.99 0.18 -10.94
N CYS A 29 1.62 -0.10 -9.69
CA CYS A 29 2.50 -0.86 -8.80
C CYS A 29 2.73 -2.31 -9.23
N CYS A 30 1.78 -2.89 -9.98
CA CYS A 30 1.89 -4.25 -10.54
C CYS A 30 2.87 -4.32 -11.71
N LYS A 31 3.31 -3.18 -12.26
CA LYS A 31 4.28 -3.11 -13.36
C LYS A 31 5.73 -2.97 -12.86
N LEU A 32 5.94 -2.99 -11.54
CA LEU A 32 7.21 -2.63 -10.92
C LEU A 32 7.91 -3.83 -10.25
N PRO A 33 9.24 -3.95 -10.41
CA PRO A 33 10.09 -3.22 -11.35
C PRO A 33 9.91 -3.65 -12.81
N PHE A 34 9.21 -4.76 -13.04
CA PHE A 34 8.87 -5.29 -14.35
C PHE A 34 7.37 -5.62 -14.37
N PRO A 35 6.73 -5.66 -15.56
CA PRO A 35 5.34 -6.09 -15.71
C PRO A 35 5.09 -7.44 -15.04
N CYS A 36 4.21 -7.47 -14.02
CA CYS A 36 3.86 -8.71 -13.33
C CYS A 36 3.15 -9.66 -14.31
N PRO A 37 3.58 -10.93 -14.42
CA PRO A 37 2.95 -11.90 -15.33
C PRO A 37 1.51 -12.26 -14.92
N PHE A 38 1.12 -11.96 -13.69
CA PHE A 38 -0.22 -12.21 -13.15
C PHE A 38 -1.15 -10.98 -13.20
N LEU A 39 -0.68 -9.84 -13.75
CA LEU A 39 -1.49 -8.66 -13.97
C LEU A 39 -2.53 -8.93 -15.07
N ARG A 40 -3.78 -8.62 -14.79
CA ARG A 40 -4.93 -8.69 -15.71
C ARG A 40 -5.67 -7.36 -15.68
N TYR A 41 -6.58 -7.17 -16.63
CA TYR A 41 -7.49 -6.03 -16.67
C TYR A 41 -8.90 -6.55 -16.91
N ASP A 42 -9.89 -5.94 -16.26
CA ASP A 42 -11.29 -6.24 -16.51
C ASP A 42 -11.86 -5.39 -17.67
N HIS A 43 -13.15 -5.57 -17.97
CA HIS A 43 -13.84 -4.86 -19.05
C HIS A 43 -13.90 -3.33 -18.83
N GLN A 44 -13.71 -2.85 -17.60
CA GLN A 44 -13.67 -1.43 -17.27
C GLN A 44 -12.24 -0.87 -17.31
N GLY A 45 -11.24 -1.70 -17.65
CA GLY A 45 -9.84 -1.31 -17.67
C GLY A 45 -9.19 -1.24 -16.29
N LEU A 46 -9.82 -1.77 -15.23
CA LEU A 46 -9.24 -1.79 -13.89
C LEU A 46 -8.35 -3.02 -13.71
N SER A 47 -7.19 -2.83 -13.08
CA SER A 47 -6.24 -3.91 -12.87
C SER A 47 -6.79 -5.00 -11.93
N SER A 48 -6.49 -6.26 -12.23
CA SER A 48 -6.82 -7.41 -11.39
C SER A 48 -5.60 -8.31 -11.24
N CYS A 49 -5.48 -8.99 -10.11
CA CYS A 49 -4.36 -9.90 -9.83
C CYS A 49 -4.84 -11.34 -9.91
N ALA A 50 -4.34 -12.11 -10.86
CA ALA A 50 -4.71 -13.52 -11.04
C ALA A 50 -4.32 -14.42 -9.84
N VAL A 51 -3.39 -13.97 -8.99
CA VAL A 51 -2.90 -14.69 -7.80
C VAL A 51 -3.12 -13.88 -6.51
N TYR A 52 -4.26 -13.18 -6.42
CA TYR A 52 -4.53 -12.21 -5.34
C TYR A 52 -4.26 -12.75 -3.91
N TYR A 53 -4.65 -13.99 -3.64
CA TYR A 53 -4.45 -14.63 -2.33
C TYR A 53 -3.02 -15.13 -2.10
N ALA A 54 -2.26 -15.38 -3.17
CA ALA A 54 -0.86 -15.82 -3.12
C ALA A 54 0.13 -14.68 -3.38
N ARG A 55 -0.31 -13.41 -3.24
CA ARG A 55 0.54 -12.24 -3.50
C ARG A 55 1.77 -12.24 -2.59
N PRO A 56 2.97 -11.97 -3.14
CA PRO A 56 4.16 -11.81 -2.32
C PRO A 56 4.00 -10.63 -1.33
N PRO A 57 4.73 -10.63 -0.20
CA PRO A 57 4.64 -9.56 0.80
C PRO A 57 4.84 -8.15 0.23
N SER A 58 5.71 -8.01 -0.78
CA SER A 58 5.94 -6.76 -1.49
C SER A 58 4.65 -6.21 -2.11
N CYS A 59 3.87 -7.03 -2.81
CA CYS A 59 2.59 -6.61 -3.41
C CYS A 59 1.50 -6.37 -2.36
N ARG A 60 1.49 -7.13 -1.25
CA ARG A 60 0.47 -6.98 -0.20
C ARG A 60 0.65 -5.70 0.60
N LYS A 61 1.90 -5.29 0.86
CA LYS A 61 2.21 -4.14 1.71
C LYS A 61 2.53 -2.86 0.95
N TYR A 62 2.70 -2.91 -0.37
CA TYR A 62 3.01 -1.72 -1.15
C TYR A 62 1.83 -0.71 -1.15
N PRO A 63 2.11 0.60 -1.03
CA PRO A 63 3.35 1.18 -0.51
C PRO A 63 3.39 1.03 1.01
N ARG A 64 4.56 0.69 1.57
CA ARG A 64 4.72 0.51 3.01
C ARG A 64 4.83 1.85 3.73
N THR A 65 5.58 2.79 3.16
CA THR A 65 5.81 4.17 3.63
C THR A 65 5.61 5.15 2.47
N ALA A 66 5.46 6.44 2.78
CA ALA A 66 5.33 7.49 1.76
C ALA A 66 6.51 7.49 0.77
N SER A 67 7.73 7.34 1.27
CA SER A 67 8.96 7.28 0.46
C SER A 67 9.06 6.06 -0.46
N GLU A 68 8.33 4.98 -0.17
CA GLU A 68 8.29 3.79 -1.03
C GLU A 68 7.24 3.90 -2.15
N ASN A 69 6.27 4.83 -2.02
CA ASN A 69 5.27 5.10 -3.04
C ASN A 69 5.89 5.84 -4.22
N ILE A 70 6.18 5.10 -5.29
CA ILE A 70 6.71 5.63 -6.54
C ILE A 70 5.62 5.87 -7.59
N THR A 71 4.35 5.65 -7.22
CA THR A 71 3.18 5.90 -8.04
C THR A 71 2.17 6.82 -7.33
N PRO A 72 2.60 7.92 -6.65
CA PRO A 72 1.71 8.69 -5.77
C PRO A 72 0.59 9.42 -6.54
N ALA A 73 0.79 9.69 -7.83
CA ALA A 73 -0.21 10.37 -8.66
C ALA A 73 -1.46 9.51 -8.95
N THR A 74 -1.34 8.18 -8.89
CA THR A 74 -2.41 7.25 -9.30
C THR A 74 -2.78 6.22 -8.23
N CYS A 75 -1.91 5.96 -7.26
CA CYS A 75 -2.16 4.98 -6.21
C CYS A 75 -3.19 5.49 -5.21
N GLY A 76 -4.18 4.64 -4.86
CA GLY A 76 -5.20 4.99 -3.86
C GLY A 76 -4.70 5.09 -2.42
N TYR A 77 -3.45 4.70 -2.14
CA TYR A 77 -2.84 4.84 -0.82
C TYR A 77 -2.20 6.22 -0.65
N TYR A 78 -2.48 6.84 0.49
CA TYR A 78 -1.89 8.11 0.92
C TYR A 78 -1.41 8.02 2.37
N PHE A 79 -0.66 9.02 2.82
CA PHE A 79 -0.02 9.02 4.13
C PHE A 79 -0.32 10.34 4.84
N VAL A 80 -0.72 10.25 6.10
CA VAL A 80 -1.01 11.38 6.98
C VAL A 80 -0.14 11.33 8.23
N ASP A 81 -0.02 12.44 8.94
CA ASP A 81 0.70 12.47 10.21
C ASP A 81 -0.08 11.68 11.29
N VAL A 82 0.64 10.89 12.09
CA VAL A 82 0.04 10.08 13.16
C VAL A 82 -0.55 10.94 14.28
N SER A 83 0.00 12.14 14.51
CA SER A 83 -0.56 13.09 15.47
C SER A 83 -1.93 13.62 15.03
N ASP A 84 -2.17 13.79 13.73
CA ASP A 84 -3.46 14.22 13.20
C ASP A 84 -4.54 13.15 13.40
N ILE A 85 -4.15 11.87 13.30
CA ILE A 85 -5.05 10.73 13.55
C ILE A 85 -5.51 10.70 15.02
N ARG A 86 -4.57 10.91 15.96
CA ARG A 86 -4.89 10.92 17.40
C ARG A 86 -5.82 12.07 17.77
N ARG A 87 -5.66 13.22 17.12
CA ARG A 87 -6.52 14.39 17.35
C ARG A 87 -7.95 14.19 16.84
N ALA A 88 -8.12 13.45 15.75
CA ALA A 88 -9.42 13.17 15.15
C ALA A 88 -10.22 12.06 15.87
N THR A 89 -9.59 11.29 16.75
CA THR A 89 -10.27 10.27 17.58
C THR A 89 -10.52 10.88 18.97
N PRO A 90 -11.69 11.51 19.24
CA PRO A 90 -11.99 11.92 20.60
C PRO A 90 -12.06 10.66 21.48
N ALA A 91 -11.32 10.67 22.59
CA ALA A 91 -11.30 9.60 23.56
C ALA A 91 -12.73 9.30 24.06
N THR A 92 -13.34 8.22 23.57
CA THR A 92 -14.65 7.75 24.04
C THR A 92 -14.47 6.70 25.14
N GLU A 93 -13.58 6.95 26.10
CA GLU A 93 -13.32 6.02 27.20
C GLU A 93 -12.77 6.75 28.44
N GLN A 94 -13.58 7.66 28.99
CA GLN A 94 -13.46 8.20 30.35
C GLN A 94 -14.89 8.40 30.90
N ALA A 95 -15.67 7.33 31.09
CA ALA A 95 -16.86 7.36 31.95
C ALA A 95 -17.38 5.94 32.25
N GLY A 96 -17.31 5.57 33.53
CA GLY A 96 -17.90 4.37 34.11
C GLY A 96 -16.85 3.60 34.91
N GLY A 97 -16.86 3.58 36.23
CA GLY A 97 -17.78 4.08 37.26
C GLY A 97 -17.38 3.37 38.55
#